data_AF-D0TRP3-F1
#
_entry.id   AF-D0TRP3-F1
#
_cell.length_a   1.000
_cell.length_b   1.000
_cell.length_c   1.000
_cell.angle_alpha   90.00
_cell.angle_beta   90.00
_cell.angle_gamma   90.00
#
_symmetry.space_group_name_H-M   'P 1'
#
loop_
_entity.id
_entity.type
_entity.pdbx_description
1 polymer ?
#
loop_
_entity_poly.entity_id
_entity_poly.type
_entity_poly.pdbx_seq_one_letter_code
_entity_poly.pdbx_strand_id
1 'polypeptide(L)' 'MEYSVEELKNALIERCEKEGILYATVAMDRRTKEMILPDTLEGALKHPEYFVCTCRRVKDQYIVEEITKV' A
#
# COMPACT_ATOMS: atom_id res chain seq x y z
N MET A 1 -4.93 0.40 18.36
CA MET A 1 -5.11 1.69 17.65
C MET A 1 -4.71 1.41 16.21
N GLU A 2 -5.62 1.60 15.25
CA GLU A 2 -5.32 1.40 13.84
C GLU A 2 -4.85 2.71 13.22
N TYR A 3 -3.89 2.63 12.30
CA TYR A 3 -3.46 3.74 11.47
C TYR A 3 -4.57 4.10 10.48
N SER A 4 -4.76 5.38 10.26
CA SER A 4 -5.68 5.86 9.23
C SER A 4 -5.16 5.50 7.83
N VAL A 5 -6.08 5.38 6.86
CA VAL A 5 -5.73 5.12 5.46
C VAL A 5 -4.79 6.20 4.92
N GLU A 6 -4.94 7.45 5.35
CA GLU A 6 -4.08 8.55 4.94
C GLU A 6 -2.63 8.39 5.45
N GLU A 7 -2.45 7.97 6.71
CA GLU A 7 -1.13 7.67 7.27
C GLU A 7 -0.42 6.51 6.56
N LEU A 8 -1.19 5.50 6.14
CA LEU A 8 -0.66 4.35 5.38
C LEU A 8 -0.24 4.78 3.97
N LYS A 9 -1.07 5.56 3.28
CA LYS A 9 -0.75 6.10 1.95
C LYS A 9 0.51 6.98 1.97
N ASN A 10 0.62 7.88 2.94
CA ASN A 10 1.78 8.76 3.07
C ASN A 10 3.07 7.96 3.32
N ALA A 11 3.03 6.95 4.19
CA ALA A 11 4.21 6.11 4.44
C ALA A 11 4.63 5.31 3.21
N LEU A 12 3.66 4.83 2.42
CA LEU A 12 3.97 4.13 1.17
C LEU A 12 4.62 5.08 0.15
N ILE A 13 4.12 6.32 0.02
CA ILE A 13 4.71 7.34 -0.85
C ILE A 13 6.15 7.65 -0.42
N GLU A 14 6.39 7.94 0.86
CA GLU A 14 7.72 8.23 1.39
C GLU A 14 8.70 7.08 1.10
N ARG A 15 8.24 5.83 1.24
CA ARG A 15 9.06 4.66 0.95
C ARG A 15 9.34 4.51 -0.55
N CYS A 16 8.34 4.69 -1.41
CA CYS A 16 8.52 4.62 -2.85
C CYS A 16 9.44 5.74 -3.37
N GLU A 17 9.36 6.95 -2.82
CA GLU A 17 10.27 8.05 -3.12
C GLU A 17 11.71 7.71 -2.72
N LYS A 18 11.91 7.24 -1.48
CA LYS A 18 13.23 6.91 -0.95
C LYS A 18 13.91 5.76 -1.70
N GLU A 19 13.15 4.74 -2.09
CA GLU A 19 13.67 3.55 -2.77
C GLU A 19 13.64 3.68 -4.31
N GLY A 20 13.07 4.75 -4.86
CA GLY A 20 12.95 4.95 -6.31
C GLY A 20 12.01 3.96 -6.99
N ILE A 21 11.00 3.45 -6.26
CA ILE A 21 10.07 2.44 -6.75
C ILE A 21 9.07 3.09 -7.71
N LEU A 22 9.03 2.67 -8.97
CA LEU A 22 8.09 3.25 -9.95
C LEU A 22 6.66 2.72 -9.81
N TYR A 23 6.51 1.46 -9.39
CA TYR A 23 5.24 0.78 -9.26
C TYR A 23 5.35 -0.32 -8.19
N ALA A 24 4.37 -0.40 -7.29
CA ALA A 24 4.28 -1.46 -6.28
C ALA A 24 2.82 -1.82 -6.01
N THR A 25 2.54 -3.10 -5.83
CA THR A 25 1.30 -3.56 -5.16
C THR A 25 1.70 -4.09 -3.80
N VAL A 26 1.11 -3.55 -2.74
CA VAL A 26 1.47 -3.90 -1.36
C VAL A 26 0.21 -4.13 -0.53
N ALA A 27 0.33 -5.02 0.45
CA ALA A 27 -0.59 -5.12 1.57
C ALA A 27 0.07 -4.46 2.78
N MET A 28 -0.63 -3.51 3.40
CA MET A 28 -0.14 -2.81 4.59
C MET A 28 -0.95 -3.24 5.81
N ASP A 29 -0.27 -3.64 6.88
CA ASP A 29 -0.93 -3.95 8.14
C ASP A 29 -1.40 -2.65 8.82
N ARG A 30 -2.71 -2.52 9.06
CA ARG A 30 -3.34 -1.34 9.65
C ARG A 30 -2.92 -1.08 11.09
N ARG A 31 -2.33 -2.05 11.79
CA ARG A 31 -1.93 -1.94 13.20
C ARG A 31 -0.44 -1.69 13.34
N THR A 32 0.39 -2.26 12.47
CA THR A 32 1.85 -2.18 12.57
C THR A 32 2.49 -1.26 11.55
N LYS A 33 1.76 -0.84 10.50
CA LYS A 33 2.29 -0.08 9.35
C LYS A 33 3.28 -0.88 8.50
N GLU A 34 3.43 -2.18 8.73
CA GLU A 34 4.31 -3.03 7.94
C GLU A 34 3.78 -3.18 6.51
N MET A 35 4.70 -3.08 5.54
CA MET A 35 4.41 -3.23 4.11
C MET A 35 4.87 -4.62 3.67
N ILE A 36 3.94 -5.38 3.11
CA ILE A 36 4.15 -6.76 2.69
C ILE A 36 3.87 -6.83 1.19
N LEU A 37 4.73 -7.54 0.45
CA LEU A 37 4.43 -7.94 -0.91
C LEU A 37 3.51 -9.15 -0.84
N PRO A 38 2.24 -9.03 -1.25
CA PRO A 38 1.31 -10.15 -1.11
C PRO A 38 1.65 -11.26 -2.10
N ASP A 39 1.71 -12.51 -1.63
CA ASP A 39 1.89 -13.69 -2.50
C ASP A 39 0.75 -13.81 -3.52
N THR A 40 -0.48 -13.52 -3.09
CA THR A 40 -1.66 -13.42 -3.95
C THR A 40 -2.51 -12.22 -3.55
N LEU A 41 -3.03 -11.52 -4.54
CA LEU A 41 -3.90 -10.36 -4.32
C LEU A 41 -5.20 -10.76 -3.61
N GLU A 42 -5.79 -11.88 -4.02
CA GLU A 42 -7.02 -12.40 -3.39
C GLU A 42 -6.80 -12.76 -1.92
N GLY A 43 -5.66 -13.38 -1.58
CA GLY A 43 -5.30 -13.67 -0.19
C GLY A 43 -5.24 -12.39 0.63
N ALA A 44 -4.48 -11.40 0.16
CA ALA A 44 -4.35 -10.10 0.81
C ALA A 44 -5.69 -9.40 1.05
N LEU A 45 -6.60 -9.42 0.07
CA LEU A 45 -7.92 -8.80 0.18
C LEU A 45 -8.86 -9.50 1.16
N LYS A 46 -8.63 -10.79 1.47
CA LYS A 46 -9.39 -11.53 2.49
C LYS A 46 -8.93 -11.21 3.92
N HIS A 47 -7.77 -10.57 4.09
CA HIS A 47 -7.28 -10.17 5.41
C HIS A 47 -7.89 -8.82 5.82
N PRO A 48 -8.79 -8.76 6.81
CA PRO A 48 -9.50 -7.53 7.17
C PRO A 48 -8.57 -6.44 7.74
N GLU A 49 -7.44 -6.85 8.30
CA GLU A 49 -6.44 -5.96 8.89
C GLU A 49 -5.52 -5.34 7.82
N TYR A 50 -5.62 -5.78 6.56
CA TYR A 50 -4.77 -5.28 5.49
C TYR A 50 -5.45 -4.16 4.71
N PHE A 51 -4.66 -3.12 4.46
CA PHE A 51 -4.91 -2.13 3.43
C PHE A 51 -4.13 -2.53 2.18
N VAL A 52 -4.84 -3.03 1.18
CA VAL A 52 -4.23 -3.46 -0.08
C VAL A 52 -4.29 -2.33 -1.08
N CYS A 53 -3.16 -1.95 -1.65
CA CYS A 53 -3.10 -0.81 -2.56
C CYS A 53 -1.99 -0.94 -3.60
N THR A 54 -2.15 -0.19 -4.68
CA THR A 54 -1.11 0.04 -5.67
C THR A 54 -0.56 1.45 -5.51
N CYS A 55 0.76 1.57 -5.45
CA CYS A 55 1.47 2.84 -5.56
C CYS A 55 2.13 2.91 -6.94
N ARG A 56 1.92 4.00 -7.66
CA ARG A 56 2.55 4.23 -8.96
C ARG A 56 3.02 5.66 -9.12
N ARG A 57 4.21 5.83 -9.71
CA ARG A 57 4.72 7.14 -10.10
C ARG A 57 4.10 7.55 -11.43
N VAL A 58 3.39 8.67 -11.44
CA VAL A 58 2.85 9.31 -12.64
C VAL A 58 3.52 10.67 -12.77
N LYS A 59 4.39 10.82 -13.78
CA LYS A 59 5.31 11.96 -13.91
C LYS A 59 6.20 12.08 -12.65
N ASP A 60 6.00 13.13 -11.86
CA ASP A 60 6.77 13.40 -10.64
C ASP A 60 5.92 13.28 -9.36
N GLN A 61 4.78 12.61 -9.44
CA GLN A 61 3.90 12.38 -8.30
C GLN A 61 3.62 10.90 -8.10
N TYR A 62 3.50 10.49 -6.84
CA TYR A 62 3.04 9.16 -6.48
C TYR A 62 1.53 9.15 -6.26
N ILE A 63 0.86 8.18 -6.88
CA ILE A 63 -0.58 7.97 -6.75
C ILE A 63 -0.78 6.61 -6.06
N VAL A 64 -1.53 6.61 -4.96
CA VAL A 64 -1.89 5.40 -4.22
C VAL A 64 -3.39 5.12 -4.38
N GLU A 65 -3.70 3.97 -4.96
CA GLU A 65 -5.06 3.51 -5.25
C GLU A 65 -5.35 2.25 -4.41
N GLU A 66 -6.42 2.29 -3.61
CA GLU A 66 -6.84 1.14 -2.80
C GLU A 66 -7.51 0.08 -3.69
N ILE A 67 -7.14 -1.17 -3.48
CA ILE A 67 -7.80 -2.31 -4.13
C ILE A 67 -8.84 -2.83 -3.15
N THR A 68 -10.11 -2.81 -3.56
CA THR A 68 -11.22 -3.30 -2.73
C THR A 68 -11.91 -4.53 -3.32
N LYS A 69 -11.68 -4.83 -4.61
CA LYS A 69 -12.22 -5.99 -5.33
C LYS A 69 -11.24 -6.42 -6.43
N VAL A 70 -11.16 -7.74 -6.65
CA VAL A 70 -10.48 -8.39 -7.78
C VAL A 70 -11.49 -8.81 -8.84
#